data_AF-A0AA87Z3L4-F1
#
_entry.id   AF-A0AA87Z3L4-F1
#
_cell.length_a   1.000
_cell.length_b   1.000
_cell.length_c   1.000
_cell.angle_alpha   90.00
_cell.angle_beta   90.00
_cell.angle_gamma   90.00
#
_symmetry.space_group_name_H-M   'P 1'
#
loop_
_entity.id
_entity.type
_entity.pdbx_description
1 polymer ?
#
loop_
_entity_poly.entity_id
_entity_poly.type
_entity_poly.pdbx_seq_one_letter_code
_entity_poly.pdbx_strand_id
1 'polypeptide(L)'
;MPFQSPPPFLSLLRKNTNSFIRNVLRGANFASGGAGLLDMTGKRPYKRVIPIAEQVQQFAKVRQVCSKALKNQTQARFFKSLFLLSVGSNDLFEYFLYNQTKTNSGEDFIAHLLSSYETHLRTLLQLGAKRFGIVGVGPIGCCPIIRIQNFKDGKWSGNGGKLNAEERCKPGANSCKDRNDYLFWDQFHPTEIAYKIAAMALYSGGDQTIALINISQLAILKF
;
A
#
# COMPACT_ATOMS: atom_id res chain seq x y z
N MET A 1 6.32 -5.75 23.51
CA MET A 1 5.16 -5.03 22.92
C MET A 1 4.83 -5.70 21.60
N PRO A 2 3.54 -5.95 21.26
CA PRO A 2 3.21 -6.46 19.94
C PRO A 2 3.61 -5.42 18.87
N PHE A 3 4.16 -5.89 17.75
CA PHE A 3 4.53 -5.05 16.62
C PHE A 3 3.27 -4.42 16.02
N GLN A 4 3.00 -3.15 16.34
CA GLN A 4 1.89 -2.40 15.76
C GLN A 4 2.37 -1.61 14.55
N SER A 5 1.53 -1.53 13.51
CA SER A 5 1.78 -0.61 12.39
C SER A 5 1.90 0.83 12.89
N PRO A 6 2.70 1.69 12.24
CA PRO A 6 2.74 3.10 12.56
C PRO A 6 1.33 3.74 12.50
N PRO A 7 1.05 4.74 13.35
CA PRO A 7 -0.25 5.41 13.34
C PRO A 7 -0.48 6.17 12.03
N PRO A 8 -1.74 6.33 11.59
CA PRO A 8 -2.06 7.09 10.39
C PRO A 8 -1.64 8.56 10.56
N PHE A 9 -1.00 9.14 9.54
CA PHE A 9 -0.42 10.49 9.58
C PHE A 9 -1.39 11.56 10.09
N LEU A 10 -2.65 11.52 9.63
CA LEU A 10 -3.67 12.49 10.04
C LEU A 10 -3.99 12.45 11.54
N SER A 11 -3.80 11.30 12.20
CA SER A 11 -3.98 11.20 13.66
C SER A 11 -2.86 11.90 14.44
N LEU A 12 -1.70 12.11 13.81
CA LEU A 12 -0.54 12.76 14.43
C LEU A 12 -0.69 14.30 14.44
N LEU A 13 -1.47 14.86 13.52
CA LEU A 13 -1.64 16.31 13.35
C LEU A 13 -2.37 16.98 14.52
N ARG A 14 -3.16 16.24 15.29
CA ARG A 14 -4.00 16.78 16.38
C ARG A 14 -3.21 17.09 17.66
N LYS A 15 -1.88 16.99 17.64
CA LYS A 15 -1.02 17.14 18.82
C LYS A 15 -0.11 18.36 18.67
N ASN A 16 0.36 18.92 19.79
CA ASN A 16 1.36 19.99 19.75
C ASN A 16 2.64 19.56 19.01
N THR A 17 3.42 20.52 18.52
CA THR A 17 4.59 20.28 17.67
C THR A 17 5.61 19.30 18.28
N ASN A 18 5.89 19.41 19.58
CA ASN A 18 6.83 18.52 20.26
C ASN A 18 6.31 17.07 20.29
N SER A 19 5.02 16.90 20.58
CA SER A 19 4.40 15.57 20.54
C SER A 19 4.30 15.04 19.11
N PHE A 20 4.05 15.89 18.12
CA PHE A 20 4.04 15.48 16.71
C PHE A 20 5.40 14.93 16.30
N ILE A 21 6.49 15.67 16.54
CA ILE A 21 7.86 15.26 16.22
C ILE A 21 8.20 13.94 16.93
N ARG A 22 7.92 13.83 18.23
CA ARG A 22 8.21 12.60 18.99
C ARG A 22 7.52 11.37 18.40
N ASN A 23 6.25 11.52 17.98
CA ASN A 23 5.47 10.39 17.48
C ASN A 23 5.85 10.04 16.04
N VAL A 24 6.04 11.04 15.17
CA VAL A 24 6.36 10.80 13.75
C VAL A 24 7.74 10.17 13.56
N LEU A 25 8.70 10.44 14.47
CA LEU A 25 10.02 9.80 14.47
C LEU A 25 9.98 8.32 14.87
N ARG A 26 8.87 7.84 15.45
CA ARG A 26 8.64 6.40 15.70
C ARG A 26 7.99 5.69 14.51
N GLY A 27 7.56 6.46 13.49
CA GLY A 27 6.89 5.98 12.30
C GLY A 27 5.58 6.72 12.04
N ALA A 28 5.18 6.77 10.77
CA ALA A 28 3.89 7.28 10.33
C ALA A 28 3.40 6.46 9.14
N ASN A 29 2.10 6.23 9.07
CA ASN A 29 1.44 5.60 7.93
C ASN A 29 0.72 6.67 7.10
N PHE A 30 1.20 6.92 5.88
CA PHE A 30 0.60 7.87 4.95
C PHE A 30 -0.42 7.22 4.01
N ALA A 31 -0.54 5.89 4.02
CA ALA A 31 -1.38 5.16 3.07
C ALA A 31 -2.87 5.54 3.20
N SER A 32 -3.53 5.57 2.05
CA SER A 32 -4.97 5.84 1.93
C SER A 32 -5.62 4.76 1.09
N GLY A 33 -6.70 4.16 1.60
CA GLY A 33 -7.48 3.18 0.85
C GLY A 33 -8.03 3.79 -0.44
N GLY A 34 -7.96 3.03 -1.53
CA GLY A 34 -8.36 3.47 -2.87
C GLY A 34 -7.33 4.31 -3.63
N ALA A 35 -6.21 4.71 -3.00
CA ALA A 35 -5.17 5.47 -3.70
C ALA A 35 -4.43 4.61 -4.73
N GLY A 36 -4.10 5.23 -5.86
CA GLY A 36 -3.24 4.68 -6.89
C GLY A 36 -1.98 5.51 -7.12
N LEU A 37 -1.27 5.17 -8.18
CA LEU A 37 -0.14 5.93 -8.71
C LEU A 37 -0.59 7.21 -9.42
N LEU A 38 -1.83 7.25 -9.92
CA LEU A 38 -2.42 8.43 -10.54
C LEU A 38 -3.27 9.21 -9.53
N ASP A 39 -3.26 10.54 -9.65
CA ASP A 39 -4.03 11.42 -8.78
C ASP A 39 -5.54 11.30 -8.95
N MET A 40 -5.98 10.69 -10.06
CA MET A 40 -7.39 10.46 -10.34
C MET A 40 -7.91 9.14 -9.79
N THR A 41 -7.03 8.18 -9.49
CA THR A 41 -7.40 6.86 -9.01
C THR A 41 -8.12 6.95 -7.67
N GLY A 42 -9.24 6.25 -7.55
CA GLY A 42 -10.08 6.20 -6.37
C GLY A 42 -11.11 7.34 -6.27
N LYS A 43 -10.99 8.42 -7.06
CA LYS A 43 -11.91 9.57 -6.97
C LYS A 43 -13.32 9.27 -7.47
N ARG A 44 -13.48 8.34 -8.41
CA ARG A 44 -14.80 7.92 -8.93
C ARG A 44 -15.56 7.03 -7.94
N PRO A 45 -14.99 5.91 -7.45
CA PRO A 45 -15.73 5.00 -6.56
C PRO A 45 -15.81 5.46 -5.10
N TYR A 46 -14.93 6.36 -4.65
CA TYR A 46 -14.81 6.71 -3.24
C TYR A 46 -14.97 8.21 -2.98
N LYS A 47 -15.59 8.55 -1.84
CA LYS A 47 -15.85 9.94 -1.45
C LYS A 47 -14.57 10.72 -1.11
N ARG A 48 -13.58 10.05 -0.51
CA ARG A 48 -12.33 10.67 -0.04
C ARG A 48 -11.18 9.67 -0.18
N VAL A 49 -10.21 10.03 -1.01
CA VAL A 49 -8.93 9.33 -1.20
C VAL A 49 -7.83 10.38 -1.10
N ILE A 50 -6.72 10.03 -0.46
CA ILE A 50 -5.52 10.88 -0.46
C ILE A 50 -4.57 10.30 -1.52
N PRO A 51 -4.41 10.96 -2.68
CA PRO A 51 -3.52 10.51 -3.74
C PRO A 51 -2.09 10.34 -3.28
N ILE A 52 -1.32 9.50 -3.97
CA ILE A 52 0.09 9.27 -3.65
C ILE A 52 0.90 10.58 -3.68
N ALA A 53 0.59 11.52 -4.58
CA ALA A 53 1.23 12.82 -4.63
C ALA A 53 1.04 13.58 -3.30
N GLU A 54 -0.17 13.59 -2.75
CA GLU A 54 -0.45 14.18 -1.44
C GLU A 54 0.25 13.43 -0.31
N GLN A 55 0.32 12.09 -0.36
CA GLN A 55 1.07 11.30 0.64
C GLN A 55 2.56 11.64 0.65
N VAL A 56 3.17 11.85 -0.53
CA VAL A 56 4.56 12.33 -0.68
C VAL A 56 4.71 13.75 -0.09
N GLN A 57 3.74 14.64 -0.31
CA GLN A 57 3.73 15.97 0.32
C GLN A 57 3.59 15.91 1.84
N GLN A 58 2.81 14.97 2.37
CA GLN A 58 2.74 14.73 3.82
C GLN A 58 4.11 14.33 4.37
N PHE A 59 4.85 13.47 3.68
CA PHE A 59 6.23 13.15 4.05
C PHE A 59 7.17 14.38 3.94
N ALA A 60 7.05 15.18 2.89
CA ALA A 60 7.80 16.43 2.75
C ALA A 60 7.54 17.38 3.94
N LYS A 61 6.31 17.44 4.43
CA LYS A 61 5.95 18.21 5.62
C LYS A 61 6.62 17.66 6.88
N VAL A 62 6.62 16.34 7.07
CA VAL A 62 7.32 15.69 8.18
C VAL A 62 8.82 16.03 8.14
N ARG A 63 9.43 15.94 6.97
CA ARG A 63 10.84 16.29 6.75
C ARG A 63 11.10 17.74 7.12
N GLN A 64 10.28 18.67 6.64
CA GLN A 64 10.41 20.10 6.93
C GLN A 64 10.35 20.40 8.44
N VAL A 65 9.36 19.84 9.14
CA VAL A 65 9.18 20.06 10.59
C VAL A 65 10.35 19.45 11.38
N CYS A 66 10.76 18.23 11.04
CA CYS A 66 11.87 17.56 11.71
C CYS A 66 13.20 18.28 11.46
N SER A 67 13.43 18.82 10.24
CA SER A 67 14.64 19.58 9.91
C SER A 67 14.82 20.81 10.80
N LYS A 68 13.72 21.52 11.07
CA LYS A 68 13.74 22.69 11.95
C LYS A 68 14.05 22.32 13.40
N ALA A 69 13.52 21.19 13.87
CA ALA A 69 13.65 20.77 15.27
C ALA A 69 14.98 20.05 15.58
N LEU A 70 15.45 19.18 14.68
CA LEU A 70 16.59 18.29 14.90
C LEU A 70 17.89 18.77 14.25
N LYS A 71 17.83 19.84 13.44
CA LYS A 71 18.99 20.42 12.72
C LYS A 71 19.77 19.32 11.99
N ASN A 72 21.07 19.17 12.28
CA ASN A 72 21.99 18.24 11.61
C ASN A 72 21.64 16.76 11.84
N GLN A 73 20.91 16.41 12.90
CA GLN A 73 20.54 15.01 13.16
C GLN A 73 19.45 14.49 12.21
N THR A 74 18.72 15.39 11.56
CA THR A 74 17.57 15.03 10.73
C THR A 74 17.95 14.11 9.57
N GLN A 75 19.07 14.40 8.90
CA GLN A 75 19.53 13.62 7.76
C GLN A 75 19.90 12.19 8.19
N ALA A 76 20.67 12.05 9.29
CA ALA A 76 21.05 10.74 9.84
C ALA A 76 19.83 9.90 10.28
N ARG A 77 18.75 10.55 10.76
CA ARG A 77 17.51 9.86 11.14
C ARG A 77 16.77 9.30 9.92
N PHE A 78 16.47 10.13 8.92
CA PHE A 78 15.72 9.67 7.73
C PHE A 78 16.52 8.70 6.86
N PHE A 79 17.84 8.82 6.86
CA PHE A 79 18.72 7.86 6.21
C PHE A 79 18.59 6.44 6.78
N LYS A 80 18.30 6.33 8.09
CA LYS A 80 18.09 5.04 8.76
C LYS A 80 16.66 4.51 8.65
N SER A 81 15.69 5.36 8.34
CA SER A 81 14.28 4.98 8.22
C SER A 81 14.02 4.06 7.02
N LEU A 82 13.11 3.11 7.20
CA LEU A 82 12.57 2.26 6.13
C LEU A 82 11.29 2.88 5.57
N PHE A 83 11.19 2.93 4.24
CA PHE A 83 10.03 3.40 3.50
C PHE A 83 9.38 2.21 2.81
N LEU A 84 8.16 1.85 3.20
CA LEU A 84 7.40 0.77 2.57
C LEU A 84 6.38 1.35 1.59
N LEU A 85 6.43 0.91 0.34
CA LEU A 85 5.49 1.31 -0.71
C LEU A 85 4.69 0.10 -1.19
N SER A 86 3.37 0.23 -1.17
CA SER A 86 2.41 -0.75 -1.68
C SER A 86 1.28 0.03 -2.35
N VAL A 87 1.39 0.24 -3.66
CA VAL A 87 0.47 1.07 -4.45
C VAL A 87 0.48 0.56 -5.91
N GLY A 88 -0.59 0.82 -6.66
CA GLY A 88 -0.71 0.46 -8.08
C GLY A 88 -1.88 -0.47 -8.40
N SER A 89 -2.32 -1.29 -7.43
CA SER A 89 -3.42 -2.24 -7.65
C SER A 89 -4.75 -1.54 -7.97
N ASN A 90 -5.01 -0.38 -7.35
CA ASN A 90 -6.23 0.39 -7.61
C ASN A 90 -6.26 0.96 -9.04
N ASP A 91 -5.12 1.40 -9.58
CA ASP A 91 -5.06 1.90 -10.96
C ASP A 91 -5.43 0.80 -11.95
N LEU A 92 -4.89 -0.40 -11.74
CA LEU A 92 -5.23 -1.57 -12.54
C LEU A 92 -6.69 -1.99 -12.36
N PHE A 93 -7.20 -2.03 -11.12
CA PHE A 93 -8.62 -2.31 -10.88
C PHE A 93 -9.51 -1.32 -11.61
N GLU A 94 -9.25 -0.01 -11.53
CA GLU A 94 -10.07 0.97 -12.24
C GLU A 94 -9.97 0.83 -13.77
N TYR A 95 -8.78 0.52 -14.29
CA TYR A 95 -8.60 0.24 -15.71
C TYR A 95 -9.45 -0.95 -16.15
N PHE A 96 -9.42 -2.09 -15.45
CA PHE A 96 -10.18 -3.27 -15.86
C PHE A 96 -11.68 -3.19 -15.54
N LEU A 97 -12.07 -2.54 -14.45
CA LEU A 97 -13.46 -2.50 -13.97
C LEU A 97 -14.28 -1.37 -14.60
N TYR A 98 -13.64 -0.25 -14.96
CA TYR A 98 -14.35 0.99 -15.31
C TYR A 98 -13.98 1.59 -16.67
N ASN A 99 -12.88 1.18 -17.30
CA ASN A 99 -12.47 1.69 -18.63
C ASN A 99 -13.17 0.90 -19.75
N GLN A 100 -14.49 1.08 -19.88
CA GLN A 100 -15.34 0.35 -20.83
C GLN A 100 -14.98 0.58 -22.31
N THR A 101 -14.28 1.67 -22.62
CA THR A 101 -13.95 2.07 -24.00
C THR A 101 -12.53 1.70 -24.43
N LYS A 102 -11.65 1.25 -23.51
CA LYS A 102 -10.22 0.94 -23.75
C LYS A 102 -9.53 1.96 -24.68
N THR A 103 -9.80 3.25 -24.50
CA THR A 103 -9.33 4.30 -25.43
C THR A 103 -7.80 4.45 -25.46
N ASN A 104 -7.11 3.92 -24.45
CA ASN A 104 -5.66 3.78 -24.43
C ASN A 104 -5.31 2.30 -24.41
N SER A 105 -4.31 1.90 -25.19
CA SER A 105 -3.78 0.53 -25.15
C SER A 105 -3.32 0.19 -23.73
N GLY A 106 -3.34 -1.09 -23.37
CA GLY A 106 -2.84 -1.52 -22.06
C GLY A 106 -1.38 -1.12 -21.84
N GLU A 107 -0.59 -1.08 -22.90
CA GLU A 107 0.82 -0.69 -22.88
C GLU A 107 0.99 0.79 -22.53
N ASP A 108 0.25 1.70 -23.18
CA ASP A 108 0.30 3.13 -22.89
C ASP A 108 -0.12 3.43 -21.44
N PHE A 109 -1.12 2.70 -20.95
CA PHE A 109 -1.57 2.83 -19.57
C PHE A 109 -0.47 2.41 -18.59
N ILE A 110 0.16 1.26 -18.79
CA ILE A 110 1.27 0.80 -17.95
C ILE A 110 2.47 1.76 -18.03
N ALA A 111 2.82 2.25 -19.22
CA ALA A 111 3.87 3.24 -19.40
C ALA A 111 3.60 4.52 -18.60
N HIS A 112 2.35 5.00 -18.60
CA HIS A 112 1.93 6.14 -17.80
C HIS A 112 2.04 5.88 -16.28
N LEU A 113 1.62 4.69 -15.82
CA LEU A 113 1.77 4.30 -14.41
C LEU A 113 3.25 4.24 -13.98
N LEU A 114 4.12 3.67 -14.81
CA LEU A 114 5.55 3.58 -14.53
C LEU A 114 6.20 4.97 -14.46
N SER A 115 5.86 5.87 -15.39
CA SER A 115 6.33 7.25 -15.38
C SER A 115 5.88 8.01 -14.13
N SER A 116 4.62 7.85 -13.73
CA SER A 116 4.11 8.43 -12.48
C SER A 116 4.85 7.86 -11.27
N TYR A 117 5.05 6.54 -11.22
CA TYR A 117 5.74 5.90 -10.11
C TYR A 117 7.20 6.35 -9.98
N GLU A 118 7.91 6.44 -11.10
CA GLU A 118 9.28 6.96 -11.15
C GLU A 118 9.34 8.38 -10.59
N THR A 119 8.39 9.23 -10.95
CA THR A 119 8.29 10.60 -10.44
C THR A 119 8.18 10.62 -8.92
N HIS A 120 7.26 9.84 -8.33
CA HIS A 120 7.08 9.77 -6.88
C HIS A 120 8.33 9.23 -6.17
N LEU A 121 8.97 8.19 -6.72
CA LEU A 121 10.22 7.63 -6.17
C LEU A 121 11.36 8.64 -6.20
N ARG A 122 11.52 9.38 -7.31
CA ARG A 122 12.53 10.45 -7.43
C ARG A 122 12.30 11.55 -6.40
N THR A 123 11.05 11.98 -6.19
CA THR A 123 10.73 12.97 -5.16
C THR A 123 11.06 12.46 -3.76
N LEU A 124 10.72 11.20 -3.43
CA LEU A 124 11.07 10.61 -2.14
C LEU A 124 12.59 10.54 -1.92
N LEU A 125 13.35 10.16 -2.95
CA LEU A 125 14.81 10.15 -2.93
C LEU A 125 15.40 11.55 -2.67
N GLN A 126 14.86 12.58 -3.34
CA GLN A 126 15.25 13.98 -3.14
C GLN A 126 14.92 14.48 -1.72
N LEU A 127 13.81 14.01 -1.12
CA LEU A 127 13.44 14.33 0.26
C LEU A 127 14.30 13.60 1.31
N GLY A 128 15.15 12.65 0.88
CA GLY A 128 16.12 11.95 1.71
C GLY A 128 15.72 10.54 2.14
N ALA A 129 14.67 9.97 1.54
CA ALA A 129 14.38 8.55 1.67
C ALA A 129 15.47 7.73 0.94
N LYS A 130 15.99 6.69 1.57
CA LYS A 130 17.13 5.90 1.03
C LYS A 130 16.94 4.38 1.11
N ARG A 131 16.09 3.90 2.02
CA ARG A 131 15.84 2.47 2.22
C ARG A 131 14.38 2.20 1.90
N PHE A 132 14.15 1.46 0.82
CA PHE A 132 12.82 1.20 0.32
C PHE A 132 12.52 -0.29 0.38
N GLY A 133 11.34 -0.65 0.87
CA GLY A 133 10.70 -1.93 0.57
C GLY A 133 9.56 -1.65 -0.41
N ILE A 134 9.71 -2.14 -1.64
CA ILE A 134 8.71 -1.96 -2.70
C ILE A 134 7.94 -3.27 -2.82
N VAL A 135 6.63 -3.21 -2.54
CA VAL A 135 5.72 -4.34 -2.70
C VAL A 135 5.12 -4.26 -4.10
N GLY A 136 5.45 -5.25 -4.93
CA GLY A 136 4.87 -5.38 -6.27
C GLY A 136 3.35 -5.54 -6.22
N VAL A 137 2.67 -5.14 -7.29
CA VAL A 137 1.23 -5.36 -7.41
C VAL A 137 0.98 -6.87 -7.53
N GLY A 138 0.21 -7.42 -6.59
CA GLY A 138 -0.17 -8.82 -6.60
C GLY A 138 -1.02 -9.19 -7.83
N PRO A 139 -1.21 -10.49 -8.13
CA PRO A 139 -1.97 -10.94 -9.29
C PRO A 139 -3.46 -10.63 -9.14
N ILE A 140 -3.88 -9.40 -9.50
CA ILE A 140 -5.24 -8.88 -9.27
C ILE A 140 -6.34 -9.71 -9.94
N GLY A 141 -6.00 -10.49 -10.98
CA GLY A 141 -6.93 -11.44 -11.61
C GLY A 141 -7.39 -12.56 -10.67
N CYS A 142 -6.66 -12.80 -9.58
CA CYS A 142 -7.02 -13.76 -8.53
C CYS A 142 -7.89 -13.13 -7.43
N CYS A 143 -8.06 -11.80 -7.42
CA CYS A 143 -8.92 -11.15 -6.43
C CYS A 143 -10.38 -11.55 -6.66
N PRO A 144 -11.16 -11.84 -5.59
CA PRO A 144 -12.53 -12.33 -5.72
C PRO A 144 -13.41 -11.42 -6.58
N ILE A 145 -13.27 -10.10 -6.50
CA ILE A 145 -14.03 -9.16 -7.34
C ILE A 145 -13.85 -9.40 -8.84
N ILE A 146 -12.61 -9.64 -9.31
CA ILE A 146 -12.31 -9.85 -10.73
C ILE A 146 -12.77 -11.23 -11.16
N ARG A 147 -12.53 -12.23 -10.30
CA ARG A 147 -13.02 -13.58 -10.50
C ARG A 147 -14.54 -13.57 -10.71
N ILE A 148 -15.31 -13.00 -9.78
CA ILE A 148 -16.78 -12.88 -9.86
C ILE A 148 -17.23 -12.20 -11.16
N GLN A 149 -16.55 -11.12 -11.59
CA GLN A 149 -16.94 -10.42 -12.82
C GLN A 149 -16.72 -11.23 -14.09
N ASN A 150 -15.58 -11.92 -14.21
CA ASN A 150 -15.29 -12.80 -15.35
C ASN A 150 -16.20 -14.03 -15.39
N PHE A 151 -16.93 -14.35 -14.30
CA PHE A 151 -17.83 -15.50 -14.23
C PHE A 151 -19.26 -15.23 -14.67
N LYS A 152 -19.64 -13.99 -15.02
CA LYS A 152 -20.94 -13.73 -15.66
C LYS A 152 -21.14 -14.53 -16.98
N ASP A 153 -20.09 -15.17 -17.50
CA ASP A 153 -20.08 -15.97 -18.73
C ASP A 153 -20.10 -17.51 -18.53
N GLY A 154 -20.24 -18.03 -17.30
CA GLY A 154 -20.75 -19.40 -17.05
C GLY A 154 -19.75 -20.52 -16.68
N LYS A 155 -20.12 -21.24 -15.60
CA LYS A 155 -19.57 -22.48 -14.99
C LYS A 155 -18.42 -22.34 -13.99
N TRP A 156 -18.71 -22.71 -12.74
CA TRP A 156 -17.80 -22.79 -11.59
C TRP A 156 -17.56 -24.25 -11.16
N SER A 157 -16.32 -24.60 -10.80
CA SER A 157 -15.95 -25.88 -10.18
C SER A 157 -14.97 -25.72 -8.99
N GLY A 158 -15.01 -24.60 -8.26
CA GLY A 158 -13.92 -24.24 -7.33
C GLY A 158 -14.28 -23.74 -5.93
N ASN A 159 -15.24 -24.28 -5.17
CA ASN A 159 -15.52 -23.87 -3.78
C ASN A 159 -15.65 -22.34 -3.51
N GLY A 160 -16.79 -21.72 -3.85
CA GLY A 160 -16.97 -20.26 -3.65
C GLY A 160 -18.43 -19.80 -3.72
N GLY A 161 -18.95 -19.40 -2.56
CA GLY A 161 -20.30 -18.90 -2.27
C GLY A 161 -20.99 -19.81 -1.24
N LYS A 162 -21.34 -19.43 0.00
CA LYS A 162 -21.60 -18.13 0.64
C LYS A 162 -20.61 -17.82 1.78
N LEU A 163 -20.13 -16.56 1.85
CA LEU A 163 -19.13 -15.93 2.77
C LEU A 163 -17.62 -16.12 2.47
N ASN A 164 -17.23 -16.76 1.37
CA ASN A 164 -15.86 -16.72 0.84
C ASN A 164 -15.61 -15.46 -0.01
N ALA A 165 -15.73 -14.28 0.59
CA ALA A 165 -15.59 -12.98 -0.09
C ALA A 165 -16.57 -12.75 -1.27
N GLU A 166 -17.74 -13.39 -1.25
CA GLU A 166 -18.77 -13.21 -2.28
C GLU A 166 -19.38 -11.79 -2.26
N GLU A 167 -19.38 -11.12 -1.11
CA GLU A 167 -19.81 -9.73 -0.93
C GLU A 167 -18.77 -8.89 -0.18
N ARG A 168 -18.92 -7.55 -0.26
CA ARG A 168 -18.19 -6.61 0.59
C ARG A 168 -18.54 -6.83 2.06
N CYS A 169 -17.55 -6.75 2.95
CA CYS A 169 -17.80 -6.74 4.39
C CYS A 169 -18.60 -5.49 4.78
N LYS A 170 -19.82 -5.68 5.30
CA LYS A 170 -20.72 -4.59 5.75
C LYS A 170 -20.75 -4.55 7.29
N PRO A 171 -21.02 -3.39 7.91
CA PRO A 171 -21.28 -3.33 9.36
C PRO A 171 -22.38 -4.33 9.74
N GLY A 172 -22.14 -5.12 10.79
CA GLY A 172 -23.06 -6.18 11.24
C GLY A 172 -22.96 -7.51 10.49
N ALA A 173 -22.05 -7.65 9.52
CA ALA A 173 -21.78 -8.94 8.89
C ALA A 173 -21.18 -9.95 9.89
N ASN A 174 -21.67 -11.19 9.86
CA ASN A 174 -21.07 -12.28 10.60
C ASN A 174 -19.73 -12.64 9.97
N SER A 175 -18.67 -12.62 10.76
CA SER A 175 -17.37 -13.11 10.33
C SER A 175 -17.29 -14.64 10.37
N CYS A 176 -16.49 -15.23 9.49
CA CYS A 176 -16.12 -16.65 9.56
C CYS A 176 -15.57 -17.01 10.95
N LYS A 177 -15.87 -18.24 11.41
CA LYS A 177 -15.45 -18.73 12.74
C LYS A 177 -13.93 -18.79 12.85
N ASP A 178 -13.26 -19.35 11.85
CA ASP A 178 -11.83 -19.28 11.70
C ASP A 178 -11.50 -18.40 10.47
N ARG A 179 -10.64 -17.40 10.65
CA ARG A 179 -10.22 -16.49 9.57
C ARG A 179 -8.83 -16.86 9.06
N ASN A 180 -8.12 -17.74 9.78
CA ASN A 180 -6.76 -18.15 9.44
C ASN A 180 -6.73 -19.16 8.29
N ASP A 181 -7.87 -19.78 8.00
CA ASP A 181 -8.03 -20.72 6.88
C ASP A 181 -8.38 -20.03 5.55
N TYR A 182 -8.51 -18.70 5.54
CA TYR A 182 -8.94 -17.94 4.38
C TYR A 182 -7.87 -16.96 3.90
N LEU A 183 -7.70 -16.89 2.58
CA LEU A 183 -6.80 -15.92 1.94
C LEU A 183 -7.39 -14.50 1.95
N PHE A 184 -8.70 -14.37 1.74
CA PHE A 184 -9.39 -13.08 1.58
C PHE A 184 -10.36 -12.78 2.73
N TRP A 185 -10.31 -11.54 3.21
CA TRP A 185 -11.24 -10.97 4.18
C TRP A 185 -12.52 -10.44 3.51
N ASP A 186 -12.36 -9.78 2.37
CA ASP A 186 -13.46 -9.31 1.52
C ASP A 186 -13.12 -9.50 0.04
N GLN A 187 -13.95 -8.94 -0.85
CA GLN A 187 -13.78 -9.04 -2.31
C GLN A 187 -12.43 -8.54 -2.88
N PHE A 188 -11.65 -7.80 -2.09
CA PHE A 188 -10.41 -7.14 -2.49
C PHE A 188 -9.25 -7.48 -1.56
N HIS A 189 -9.47 -7.51 -0.25
CA HIS A 189 -8.42 -7.48 0.75
C HIS A 189 -8.11 -8.86 1.32
N PRO A 190 -6.82 -9.22 1.45
CA PRO A 190 -6.40 -10.40 2.19
C PRO A 190 -6.77 -10.37 3.68
N THR A 191 -6.78 -11.54 4.31
CA THR A 191 -6.90 -11.69 5.77
C THR A 191 -5.62 -11.27 6.51
N GLU A 192 -5.71 -11.13 7.83
CA GLU A 192 -4.54 -10.85 8.68
C GLU A 192 -3.45 -11.93 8.53
N ILE A 193 -3.83 -13.21 8.48
CA ILE A 193 -2.87 -14.31 8.30
C ILE A 193 -2.14 -14.21 6.96
N ALA A 194 -2.84 -13.83 5.89
CA ALA A 194 -2.26 -13.66 4.57
C ALA A 194 -1.27 -12.48 4.55
N TYR A 195 -1.63 -11.36 5.19
CA TYR A 195 -0.71 -10.24 5.38
C TYR A 195 0.50 -10.62 6.24
N LYS A 196 0.33 -11.48 7.26
CA LYS A 196 1.44 -11.99 8.07
C LYS A 196 2.43 -12.82 7.24
N ILE A 197 1.94 -13.69 6.37
CA ILE A 197 2.76 -14.47 5.44
C ILE A 197 3.52 -13.53 4.49
N ALA A 198 2.83 -12.55 3.89
CA ALA A 198 3.47 -11.56 3.02
C ALA A 198 4.54 -10.73 3.76
N ALA A 199 4.27 -10.32 5.00
CA ALA A 199 5.23 -9.59 5.83
C ALA A 199 6.47 -10.45 6.16
N MET A 200 6.30 -11.75 6.42
CA MET A 200 7.42 -12.68 6.62
C MET A 200 8.25 -12.84 5.34
N ALA A 201 7.60 -12.95 4.18
CA ALA A 201 8.30 -12.99 2.90
C ALA A 201 9.10 -11.70 2.64
N LEU A 202 8.51 -10.53 2.90
CA LEU A 202 9.23 -9.25 2.80
C LEU A 202 10.40 -9.14 3.78
N TYR A 203 10.25 -9.70 4.98
CA TYR A 203 11.26 -9.60 6.02
C TYR A 203 12.47 -10.51 5.79
N SER A 204 12.23 -11.78 5.48
CA SER A 204 13.26 -12.82 5.44
C SER A 204 13.10 -13.80 4.28
N GLY A 205 12.24 -13.50 3.29
CA GLY A 205 12.08 -14.33 2.09
C GLY A 205 13.35 -14.38 1.24
N GLY A 206 13.47 -15.45 0.46
CA GLY A 206 14.54 -15.65 -0.52
C GLY A 206 14.14 -15.24 -1.94
N ASP A 207 15.00 -15.58 -2.90
CA ASP A 207 14.97 -15.11 -4.30
C ASP A 207 13.67 -15.43 -5.06
N GLN A 208 12.91 -16.43 -4.62
CA GLN A 208 11.59 -16.75 -5.19
C GLN A 208 10.53 -15.67 -4.91
N THR A 209 10.73 -14.86 -3.87
CA THR A 209 9.77 -13.86 -3.39
C THR A 209 10.32 -12.45 -3.38
N ILE A 210 11.66 -12.30 -3.41
CA ILE A 210 12.36 -11.04 -3.25
C ILE A 210 13.32 -10.86 -4.43
N ALA A 211 13.15 -9.77 -5.18
CA ALA A 211 13.95 -9.52 -6.38
C ALA A 211 15.37 -8.99 -6.09
N LEU A 212 15.60 -8.37 -4.93
CA LEU A 212 16.89 -7.77 -4.55
C LEU A 212 17.37 -8.33 -3.22
N ILE A 213 17.09 -7.63 -2.12
CA ILE A 213 17.41 -8.04 -0.75
C ILE A 213 16.17 -7.88 0.12
N ASN A 214 16.00 -8.75 1.10
CA ASN A 214 14.88 -8.68 2.03
C ASN A 214 15.13 -7.62 3.13
N ILE A 215 14.10 -7.28 3.91
CA ILE A 215 14.22 -6.22 4.92
C ILE A 215 15.26 -6.56 5.99
N SER A 216 15.42 -7.84 6.37
CA SER A 216 16.42 -8.25 7.35
C SER A 216 17.85 -7.99 6.87
N GLN A 217 18.13 -8.26 5.59
CA GLN A 217 19.40 -7.96 4.94
C GLN A 217 19.61 -6.45 4.77
N LEU A 218 18.58 -5.72 4.31
CA LEU A 218 18.64 -4.26 4.16
C LEU A 218 18.92 -3.56 5.49
N ALA A 219 18.39 -4.08 6.61
CA ALA A 219 18.54 -3.49 7.94
C ALA A 219 19.98 -3.50 8.46
N ILE A 220 20.80 -4.48 8.06
CA ILE A 220 22.19 -4.62 8.52
C ILE A 220 23.21 -3.87 7.63
N LEU A 221 22.78 -3.35 6.48
CA LEU A 221 23.67 -2.57 5.60
C LEU A 221 24.12 -1.28 6.29
N LYS A 222 25.45 -1.12 6.35
CA LYS A 222 26.12 0.09 6.80
C LYS A 222 26.38 0.96 5.57
N PHE A 223 25.82 2.15 5.57
CA PHE A 223 26.07 3.19 4.58
C PHE A 223 26.48 4.47 5.31
#